data_AF-A0A938U3V8-F1
#
_entry.id   AF-A0A938U3V8-F1
#
_cell.length_a   1.000
_cell.length_b   1.000
_cell.length_c   1.000
_cell.angle_alpha   90.00
_cell.angle_beta   90.00
_cell.angle_gamma   90.00
#
_symmetry.space_group_name_H-M   'P 1'
#
loop_
_entity.id
_entity.type
_entity.pdbx_description
1 polymer ?
#
loop_
_entity_poly.entity_id
_entity_poly.type
_entity_poly.pdbx_seq_one_letter_code
_entity_poly.pdbx_strand_id
1 'polypeptide(L)'
;MVGWRHVRLRPRRAVSRRPARGPRRPAGPRRRPAPDPSGHPVARARASPRPRRHRAGHPAGAPLRPVSVPGAAGSVLRHLAGRSIRRRPRSHRVVRHRRDPPLRSPGDDEARQRFLAARLAARAHRGARQARGDVDVDAPAEGERAPGHGEATMSRDRAIDELIACWGEPHRVRAFMGTHRFPLVEGHLVTFVFIGNVDGVNLRHWVYGLESSTTLTRAPNTDIWHLTLEIPPSSRVEYKFEIEKSGHREWIEDPLNRARARDPFGANSVLQGAGYVVPEWTRPDPLARQGDLEPFHLESRAFGGRRGGHLYLPARFRRSRQYPLVVVHDGDDYIHYAEMMTVLNNLIHRLEIPEMLVAFISSSDRLREYADNEAHARYVTEELLPYIGRHFPLIDQPHGRALVGASFGGVASFSTACRYPGVWGRLLLQSGSFAFTDIGKRNRRGPLFDRVVEFVNGYRAEPKAVSQRIYVSCGVYESLIYENRSLVPLLDATGMQVRFTEARDGHNWQNWRDRLREGLSWLFPGPLLFVYE
;
A
#
# COMPACT_ATOMS: atom_id res chain seq x y z
N MET A 1 -3.77 -6.35 22.20
CA MET A 1 -3.59 -7.82 22.07
C MET A 1 -4.95 -8.40 21.70
N VAL A 2 -5.20 -8.70 20.42
CA VAL A 2 -6.37 -9.48 19.99
C VAL A 2 -5.93 -10.35 18.82
N GLY A 3 -5.91 -11.66 19.05
CA GLY A 3 -5.55 -12.66 18.07
C GLY A 3 -6.68 -12.84 17.05
N TRP A 4 -6.30 -13.01 15.80
CA TRP A 4 -7.19 -13.38 14.72
C TRP A 4 -7.73 -14.79 14.98
N ARG A 5 -9.01 -14.89 15.39
CA ARG A 5 -9.74 -16.16 15.39
C ARG A 5 -10.76 -16.13 14.25
N HIS A 6 -10.46 -16.84 13.17
CA HIS A 6 -11.43 -17.14 12.13
C HIS A 6 -12.40 -18.24 12.57
N VAL A 7 -13.69 -17.93 12.50
CA VAL A 7 -14.77 -18.92 12.51
C VAL A 7 -14.80 -19.61 11.14
N ARG A 8 -14.57 -20.92 11.12
CA ARG A 8 -14.69 -21.75 9.91
C ARG A 8 -16.17 -22.01 9.61
N LEU A 9 -16.69 -21.45 8.52
CA LEU A 9 -17.92 -21.95 7.89
C LEU A 9 -17.55 -23.06 6.90
N ARG A 10 -18.07 -24.28 7.14
CA ARG A 10 -17.93 -25.42 6.23
C ARG A 10 -18.83 -25.24 5.00
N PRO A 11 -18.38 -25.57 3.78
CA PRO A 11 -19.25 -25.59 2.61
C PRO A 11 -20.25 -26.76 2.68
N ARG A 12 -21.54 -26.47 2.47
CA ARG A 12 -22.60 -27.47 2.32
C ARG A 12 -22.43 -28.20 0.98
N ARG A 13 -22.47 -29.54 1.03
CA ARG A 13 -22.50 -30.43 -0.13
C ARG A 13 -23.74 -30.15 -0.99
N ALA A 14 -23.54 -29.89 -2.28
CA ALA A 14 -24.61 -29.90 -3.28
C ALA A 14 -24.97 -31.36 -3.62
N VAL A 15 -26.23 -31.74 -3.37
CA VAL A 15 -26.81 -33.02 -3.77
C VAL A 15 -27.32 -32.88 -5.21
N SER A 16 -26.80 -33.70 -6.12
CA SER A 16 -27.26 -33.76 -7.51
C SER A 16 -28.65 -34.39 -7.59
N ARG A 17 -29.64 -33.67 -8.13
CA ARG A 17 -30.91 -34.23 -8.60
C ARG A 17 -30.91 -34.28 -10.13
N ARG A 18 -31.04 -35.50 -10.68
CA ARG A 18 -31.30 -35.76 -12.11
C ARG A 18 -32.67 -35.20 -12.49
N PRO A 19 -32.86 -34.63 -13.70
CA PRO A 19 -34.19 -34.41 -14.25
C PRO A 19 -34.65 -35.61 -15.09
N ALA A 20 -35.94 -35.91 -14.97
CA ALA A 20 -36.66 -36.99 -15.63
C ALA A 20 -36.93 -36.69 -17.12
N ARG A 21 -37.03 -37.78 -17.91
CA ARG A 21 -37.37 -37.78 -19.34
C ARG A 21 -38.88 -37.60 -19.54
N GLY A 22 -39.27 -36.78 -20.52
CA GLY A 22 -40.61 -36.68 -21.12
C GLY A 22 -40.49 -36.42 -22.64
N PRO A 23 -41.53 -36.71 -23.45
CA PRO A 23 -41.38 -37.42 -24.73
C PRO A 23 -41.13 -36.56 -25.98
N ARG A 24 -40.73 -37.23 -27.07
CA ARG A 24 -40.25 -36.67 -28.35
C ARG A 24 -41.37 -36.37 -29.38
N ARG A 25 -41.18 -35.24 -30.09
CA ARG A 25 -41.40 -34.93 -31.54
C ARG A 25 -42.86 -34.69 -32.04
N PRO A 26 -43.07 -33.86 -33.10
CA PRO A 26 -42.35 -33.86 -34.39
C PRO A 26 -41.90 -32.50 -34.98
N ALA A 27 -41.21 -32.61 -36.13
CA ALA A 27 -40.43 -31.58 -36.83
C ALA A 27 -41.26 -30.75 -37.85
N GLY A 28 -40.81 -29.52 -38.12
CA GLY A 28 -41.31 -28.60 -39.16
C GLY A 28 -40.37 -27.39 -39.36
N PRO A 29 -40.41 -26.66 -40.49
CA PRO A 29 -39.27 -26.58 -41.40
C PRO A 29 -38.34 -25.35 -41.27
N ARG A 30 -37.11 -25.53 -41.80
CA ARG A 30 -36.05 -24.54 -41.97
C ARG A 30 -36.47 -23.38 -42.89
N ARG A 31 -36.24 -22.13 -42.47
CA ARG A 31 -36.26 -20.94 -43.34
C ARG A 31 -34.85 -20.35 -43.48
N ARG A 32 -34.48 -20.10 -44.75
CA ARG A 32 -33.28 -19.38 -45.22
C ARG A 32 -33.39 -17.88 -44.91
N PRO A 33 -32.29 -17.14 -44.75
CA PRO A 33 -32.26 -15.72 -45.03
C PRO A 33 -31.73 -15.45 -46.45
N ALA A 34 -32.37 -14.52 -47.14
CA ALA A 34 -31.94 -13.86 -48.38
C ALA A 34 -32.31 -12.36 -48.25
N PRO A 35 -31.90 -11.49 -49.18
CA PRO A 35 -30.64 -10.76 -49.18
C PRO A 35 -30.85 -9.24 -49.01
N ASP A 36 -29.74 -8.53 -48.80
CA ASP A 36 -29.62 -7.07 -48.79
C ASP A 36 -29.84 -6.49 -50.21
N PRO A 37 -30.69 -5.46 -50.39
CA PRO A 37 -30.86 -4.80 -51.67
C PRO A 37 -30.05 -3.49 -51.77
N SER A 38 -29.16 -3.45 -52.79
CA SER A 38 -28.97 -2.39 -53.81
C SER A 38 -28.92 -0.91 -53.38
N GLY A 39 -28.01 -0.05 -53.85
CA GLY A 39 -27.05 -0.14 -54.96
C GLY A 39 -26.79 1.26 -55.56
N HIS A 40 -25.51 1.57 -55.80
CA HIS A 40 -24.93 2.29 -56.96
C HIS A 40 -25.25 3.79 -57.24
N PRO A 41 -24.54 4.47 -58.19
CA PRO A 41 -23.07 4.69 -58.34
C PRO A 41 -22.74 6.12 -58.84
N VAL A 42 -21.46 6.49 -59.08
CA VAL A 42 -20.88 7.34 -60.19
C VAL A 42 -19.33 7.40 -59.96
N ALA A 43 -18.46 6.69 -60.71
CA ALA A 43 -17.61 7.11 -61.86
C ALA A 43 -16.73 8.37 -61.62
N ARG A 44 -15.49 8.58 -62.12
CA ARG A 44 -14.45 7.91 -62.95
C ARG A 44 -13.25 8.91 -62.92
N ALA A 45 -11.98 8.46 -62.98
CA ALA A 45 -10.95 8.97 -63.94
C ALA A 45 -9.48 8.56 -63.62
N ARG A 46 -8.88 7.83 -64.59
CA ARG A 46 -7.55 7.96 -65.25
C ARG A 46 -6.28 8.14 -64.37
N ALA A 47 -5.33 7.19 -64.34
CA ALA A 47 -4.34 6.73 -65.34
C ALA A 47 -2.99 7.49 -65.37
N SER A 48 -1.94 6.86 -64.78
CA SER A 48 -0.53 6.70 -65.23
C SER A 48 0.40 7.91 -65.54
N PRO A 49 1.75 7.77 -65.65
CA PRO A 49 2.70 6.75 -65.15
C PRO A 49 4.03 7.32 -64.54
N ARG A 50 4.90 6.40 -64.10
CA ARG A 50 6.34 6.57 -63.71
C ARG A 50 7.21 7.25 -64.79
N PRO A 51 8.48 7.59 -64.43
CA PRO A 51 9.57 6.81 -65.03
C PRO A 51 10.69 6.37 -64.06
N ARG A 52 11.38 5.29 -64.47
CA ARG A 52 12.68 4.79 -63.98
C ARG A 52 13.82 5.38 -64.83
N ARG A 53 15.01 5.57 -64.27
CA ARG A 53 16.36 5.33 -64.88
C ARG A 53 17.33 4.98 -63.74
N HIS A 54 17.90 3.76 -63.69
CA HIS A 54 19.23 3.31 -64.19
C HIS A 54 20.43 3.98 -63.50
N ARG A 55 21.62 3.41 -63.28
CA ARG A 55 22.24 2.06 -63.08
C ARG A 55 23.76 2.35 -62.95
N ALA A 56 24.57 1.40 -62.47
CA ALA A 56 26.05 1.36 -62.42
C ALA A 56 26.70 2.06 -61.19
N GLY A 57 27.69 1.51 -60.50
CA GLY A 57 28.47 0.29 -60.69
C GLY A 57 29.30 -0.03 -59.43
N HIS A 58 29.64 -1.31 -59.28
CA HIS A 58 30.65 -1.87 -58.37
C HIS A 58 32.08 -1.58 -58.91
N PRO A 59 33.20 -1.68 -58.15
CA PRO A 59 33.62 -2.97 -57.57
C PRO A 59 34.47 -3.01 -56.27
N ALA A 60 34.46 -4.20 -55.68
CA ALA A 60 35.56 -5.02 -55.11
C ALA A 60 36.60 -4.44 -54.11
N GLY A 61 36.81 -5.20 -53.03
CA GLY A 61 38.02 -5.15 -52.19
C GLY A 61 37.82 -5.76 -50.79
N ALA A 62 37.86 -7.09 -50.69
CA ALA A 62 37.95 -7.84 -49.41
C ALA A 62 39.44 -8.06 -49.03
N PRO A 63 39.78 -8.93 -48.07
CA PRO A 63 39.69 -8.81 -46.60
C PRO A 63 41.09 -8.98 -45.94
N LEU A 64 41.29 -8.71 -44.65
CA LEU A 64 42.37 -9.37 -43.89
C LEU A 64 42.06 -9.42 -42.38
N ARG A 65 42.56 -10.50 -41.77
CA ARG A 65 42.15 -11.13 -40.51
C ARG A 65 43.28 -10.99 -39.45
N PRO A 66 43.29 -11.75 -38.34
CA PRO A 66 43.47 -11.28 -36.97
C PRO A 66 44.94 -11.17 -36.50
N VAL A 67 45.16 -10.60 -35.31
CA VAL A 67 46.42 -10.74 -34.56
C VAL A 67 46.15 -11.34 -33.18
N SER A 68 46.88 -12.41 -32.90
CA SER A 68 46.92 -13.17 -31.64
C SER A 68 48.08 -12.72 -30.74
N VAL A 69 47.93 -13.06 -29.46
CA VAL A 69 48.77 -12.89 -28.25
C VAL A 69 50.23 -13.39 -28.37
N PRO A 70 51.11 -13.05 -27.42
CA PRO A 70 51.56 -14.03 -26.40
C PRO A 70 51.64 -13.39 -24.97
N GLY A 71 51.53 -14.05 -23.81
CA GLY A 71 51.64 -15.44 -23.40
C GLY A 71 52.61 -15.55 -22.21
N ALA A 72 52.14 -15.97 -21.02
CA ALA A 72 52.88 -16.67 -19.93
C ALA A 72 51.92 -16.83 -18.72
N ALA A 73 51.35 -18.00 -18.38
CA ALA A 73 51.94 -19.27 -17.91
C ALA A 73 52.46 -19.22 -16.45
N GLY A 74 51.84 -20.04 -15.59
CA GLY A 74 52.26 -20.29 -14.21
C GLY A 74 51.25 -21.12 -13.42
N SER A 75 51.17 -22.42 -13.69
CA SER A 75 50.44 -23.41 -12.88
C SER A 75 51.26 -23.86 -11.67
N VAL A 76 50.64 -24.17 -10.52
CA VAL A 76 51.07 -25.31 -9.68
C VAL A 76 49.84 -26.00 -9.04
N LEU A 77 49.91 -27.33 -9.09
CA LEU A 77 49.01 -28.41 -8.66
C LEU A 77 48.93 -28.67 -7.13
N ARG A 78 47.80 -29.29 -6.74
CA ARG A 78 47.58 -30.44 -5.79
C ARG A 78 48.04 -30.39 -4.32
N HIS A 79 47.10 -30.65 -3.40
CA HIS A 79 46.97 -31.89 -2.57
C HIS A 79 45.75 -31.74 -1.63
N LEU A 80 44.71 -32.58 -1.73
CA LEU A 80 44.47 -33.81 -0.93
C LEU A 80 44.72 -33.66 0.59
N ALA A 81 43.64 -33.75 1.38
CA ALA A 81 43.42 -34.84 2.36
C ALA A 81 42.34 -34.44 3.40
N GLY A 82 41.30 -35.25 3.49
CA GLY A 82 40.40 -35.24 4.63
C GLY A 82 41.08 -35.80 5.88
N ARG A 83 40.71 -35.28 7.05
CA ARG A 83 40.85 -35.99 8.33
C ARG A 83 39.67 -35.69 9.24
N SER A 84 38.82 -36.71 9.36
CA SER A 84 37.95 -36.96 10.51
C SER A 84 38.81 -37.33 11.72
N ILE A 85 38.68 -36.62 12.85
CA ILE A 85 39.03 -37.15 14.18
C ILE A 85 38.04 -36.64 15.25
N ARG A 86 37.18 -37.58 15.66
CA ARG A 86 36.77 -37.97 17.03
C ARG A 86 36.53 -36.91 18.11
N ARG A 87 35.27 -36.91 18.57
CA ARG A 87 34.83 -36.62 19.95
C ARG A 87 35.59 -37.44 21.00
N ARG A 88 35.86 -36.82 22.16
CA ARG A 88 35.87 -37.42 23.52
C ARG A 88 35.88 -36.31 24.62
N PRO A 89 35.62 -36.60 25.91
CA PRO A 89 34.38 -36.20 26.57
C PRO A 89 34.52 -35.22 27.75
N ARG A 90 33.34 -34.88 28.29
CA ARG A 90 32.98 -34.07 29.48
C ARG A 90 33.98 -34.05 30.65
N SER A 91 34.09 -32.88 31.28
CA SER A 91 34.34 -32.74 32.71
C SER A 91 33.20 -31.97 33.38
N HIS A 92 32.68 -32.55 34.46
CA HIS A 92 31.64 -31.99 35.32
C HIS A 92 32.19 -30.83 36.15
N ARG A 93 31.44 -29.72 36.22
CA ARG A 93 31.59 -28.74 37.29
C ARG A 93 30.23 -28.52 37.94
N VAL A 94 30.11 -29.04 39.16
CA VAL A 94 29.02 -28.76 40.10
C VAL A 94 29.19 -27.33 40.59
N VAL A 95 28.19 -26.47 40.38
CA VAL A 95 28.07 -25.20 41.11
C VAL A 95 26.62 -25.04 41.60
N ARG A 96 26.56 -24.92 42.92
CA ARG A 96 25.46 -24.72 43.87
C ARG A 96 24.23 -23.95 43.34
N HIS A 97 23.05 -24.50 43.66
CA HIS A 97 21.75 -23.82 43.61
C HIS A 97 21.79 -22.49 44.39
N ARG A 98 21.55 -21.37 43.69
CA ARG A 98 21.06 -20.13 44.29
C ARG A 98 19.54 -20.08 44.09
N ARG A 99 18.83 -19.82 45.18
CA ARG A 99 17.36 -19.63 45.23
C ARG A 99 16.96 -18.45 44.34
N ASP A 100 15.91 -18.64 43.55
CA ASP A 100 15.25 -17.58 42.78
C ASP A 100 14.63 -16.53 43.72
N PRO A 101 14.74 -15.22 43.41
CA PRO A 101 13.98 -14.18 44.11
C PRO A 101 12.51 -14.18 43.62
N PRO A 102 11.55 -13.70 44.45
CA PRO A 102 10.14 -13.85 44.14
C PRO A 102 9.71 -12.99 42.95
N LEU A 103 8.72 -13.51 42.23
CA LEU A 103 8.00 -12.87 41.13
C LEU A 103 7.46 -11.50 41.55
N ARG A 104 7.82 -10.46 40.78
CA ARG A 104 7.35 -9.09 40.98
C ARG A 104 5.90 -8.93 40.49
N SER A 105 5.13 -8.13 41.24
CA SER A 105 3.73 -7.84 40.98
C SER A 105 3.53 -6.85 39.82
N PRO A 106 2.44 -6.97 39.02
CA PRO A 106 2.19 -6.14 37.83
C PRO A 106 2.11 -4.62 38.05
N GLY A 107 1.91 -4.15 39.29
CA GLY A 107 1.77 -2.73 39.61
C GLY A 107 3.08 -1.92 39.52
N ASP A 108 4.25 -2.57 39.60
CA ASP A 108 5.54 -1.88 39.63
C ASP A 108 6.01 -1.40 38.24
N ASP A 109 5.51 -2.02 37.17
CA ASP A 109 5.84 -1.64 35.79
C ASP A 109 5.03 -0.42 35.30
N GLU A 110 3.81 -0.22 35.80
CA GLU A 110 2.97 0.93 35.46
C GLU A 110 3.50 2.22 36.10
N ALA A 111 3.96 2.15 37.35
CA ALA A 111 4.59 3.27 38.05
C ALA A 111 5.90 3.70 37.37
N ARG A 112 6.69 2.75 36.85
CA ARG A 112 7.92 3.03 36.09
C ARG A 112 7.64 3.67 34.74
N GLN A 113 6.60 3.22 34.02
CA GLN A 113 6.21 3.83 32.74
C GLN A 113 5.69 5.26 32.90
N ARG A 114 4.91 5.54 33.96
CA ARG A 114 4.46 6.91 34.30
C ARG A 114 5.64 7.82 34.67
N PHE A 115 6.61 7.32 35.43
CA PHE A 115 7.82 8.07 35.78
C PHE A 115 8.71 8.38 34.56
N LEU A 116 8.85 7.43 33.63
CA LEU A 116 9.61 7.64 32.39
C LEU A 116 8.94 8.65 31.45
N ALA A 117 7.60 8.59 31.32
CA ALA A 117 6.81 9.52 30.51
C ALA A 117 6.89 10.95 31.05
N ALA A 118 6.78 11.15 32.37
CA ALA A 118 6.94 12.46 33.00
C ALA A 118 8.35 13.05 32.78
N ARG A 119 9.38 12.20 32.79
CA ARG A 119 10.77 12.63 32.59
C ARG A 119 11.09 12.98 31.13
N LEU A 120 10.41 12.35 30.17
CA LEU A 120 10.49 12.70 28.74
C LEU A 120 9.72 13.99 28.41
N ALA A 121 8.55 14.21 29.02
CA ALA A 121 7.80 15.46 28.89
C ALA A 121 8.58 16.67 29.46
N ALA A 122 9.26 16.51 30.58
CA ALA A 122 10.10 17.55 31.17
C ALA A 122 11.36 17.87 30.33
N ARG A 123 11.83 16.93 29.50
CA ARG A 123 12.97 17.12 28.59
C ARG A 123 12.55 17.80 27.29
N ALA A 124 11.35 17.51 26.79
CA ALA A 124 10.74 18.18 25.64
C ALA A 124 10.48 19.68 25.92
N HIS A 125 10.04 20.03 27.15
CA HIS A 125 9.85 21.42 27.54
C HIS A 125 11.16 22.23 27.69
N ARG A 126 12.29 21.58 27.99
CA ARG A 126 13.60 22.26 28.02
C ARG A 126 14.23 22.41 26.64
N GLY A 127 14.01 21.45 25.73
CA GLY A 127 14.46 21.55 24.34
C GLY A 127 13.76 22.66 23.55
N ALA A 128 12.49 22.94 23.86
CA ALA A 128 11.71 24.00 23.20
C ALA A 128 12.08 25.43 23.63
N ARG A 129 12.84 25.61 24.73
CA ARG A 129 13.32 26.93 25.19
C ARG A 129 14.70 27.31 24.66
N GLN A 130 15.38 26.43 23.95
CA GLN A 130 16.75 26.66 23.45
C GLN A 130 16.83 26.95 21.94
N ALA A 131 15.68 27.06 21.26
CA ALA A 131 15.58 27.31 19.82
C ALA A 131 14.85 28.63 19.48
N ARG A 132 14.95 29.64 20.35
CA ARG A 132 14.55 31.02 20.04
C ARG A 132 15.64 31.96 20.55
N GLY A 133 16.60 32.25 19.68
CA GLY A 133 17.53 33.36 19.81
C GLY A 133 17.17 34.43 18.78
N ASP A 134 16.90 35.62 19.32
CA ASP A 134 17.14 36.98 18.81
C ASP A 134 16.62 37.38 17.42
N VAL A 135 15.57 38.22 17.42
CA VAL A 135 15.55 39.50 16.68
C VAL A 135 14.72 40.51 17.50
N ASP A 136 15.38 41.56 17.98
CA ASP A 136 14.82 42.81 18.53
C ASP A 136 14.21 43.66 17.40
N VAL A 137 12.99 44.20 17.57
CA VAL A 137 12.63 45.59 17.21
C VAL A 137 11.39 46.06 18.03
N ASP A 138 11.64 47.07 18.88
CA ASP A 138 10.79 48.14 19.45
C ASP A 138 9.27 47.98 19.72
N ALA A 139 8.94 48.20 20.99
CA ALA A 139 7.62 48.56 21.51
C ALA A 139 7.39 50.09 21.50
N PRO A 140 6.14 50.53 21.65
CA PRO A 140 5.87 51.58 22.62
C PRO A 140 4.78 51.21 23.63
N ALA A 141 4.80 51.96 24.73
CA ALA A 141 4.27 51.66 26.03
C ALA A 141 2.81 52.12 26.26
N GLU A 142 2.21 51.42 27.24
CA GLU A 142 1.24 51.87 28.25
C GLU A 142 -0.15 52.40 27.85
N GLY A 143 -1.15 51.61 28.28
CA GLY A 143 -2.12 52.10 29.25
C GLY A 143 -3.54 52.24 28.73
N GLU A 144 -4.40 51.23 28.98
CA GLU A 144 -5.77 51.50 29.42
C GLU A 144 -6.45 50.27 30.02
N ARG A 145 -7.29 50.54 31.01
CA ARG A 145 -7.83 49.63 32.01
C ARG A 145 -8.87 48.68 31.41
N ALA A 146 -8.86 47.43 31.88
CA ALA A 146 -9.89 46.44 31.62
C ALA A 146 -11.28 46.89 32.09
N PRO A 147 -12.34 46.53 31.35
CA PRO A 147 -13.64 46.29 31.94
C PRO A 147 -14.12 44.86 31.67
N GLY A 148 -14.58 44.22 32.74
CA GLY A 148 -15.77 43.37 32.73
C GLY A 148 -15.62 41.99 32.10
N HIS A 149 -15.55 40.98 32.98
CA HIS A 149 -16.01 39.63 32.67
C HIS A 149 -17.46 39.68 32.14
N GLY A 150 -17.60 39.54 30.82
CA GLY A 150 -18.81 39.07 30.17
C GLY A 150 -18.55 37.67 29.64
N GLU A 151 -19.10 36.66 30.29
CA GLU A 151 -19.26 35.33 29.70
C GLU A 151 -20.11 35.45 28.43
N ALA A 152 -19.44 35.57 27.29
CA ALA A 152 -20.03 35.27 26.00
C ALA A 152 -19.60 33.87 25.58
N THR A 153 -20.11 32.86 26.29
CA THR A 153 -20.08 31.47 25.82
C THR A 153 -21.11 31.35 24.71
N MET A 154 -20.79 31.87 23.52
CA MET A 154 -21.46 31.48 22.29
C MET A 154 -21.04 30.05 21.98
N SER A 155 -21.65 29.08 22.67
CA SER A 155 -21.68 27.70 22.21
C SER A 155 -22.30 27.74 20.82
N ARG A 156 -21.49 27.58 19.77
CA ARG A 156 -22.06 27.25 18.47
C ARG A 156 -22.82 25.95 18.66
N ASP A 157 -24.14 25.99 18.49
CA ASP A 157 -24.94 24.77 18.45
C ASP A 157 -24.30 23.84 17.41
N ARG A 158 -23.86 22.66 17.86
CA ARG A 158 -23.19 21.70 16.97
C ARG A 158 -24.24 21.15 16.00
N ALA A 159 -23.81 20.71 14.83
CA ALA A 159 -24.73 20.13 13.84
C ALA A 159 -25.56 18.95 14.40
N ILE A 160 -25.00 18.18 15.34
CA ILE A 160 -25.75 17.12 16.04
C ILE A 160 -26.87 17.66 16.94
N ASP A 161 -26.65 18.79 17.60
CA ASP A 161 -27.63 19.41 18.49
C ASP A 161 -28.84 19.92 17.66
N GLU A 162 -28.59 20.45 16.45
CA GLU A 162 -29.65 20.79 15.48
C GLU A 162 -30.45 19.55 15.03
N LEU A 163 -29.77 18.46 14.68
CA LEU A 163 -30.42 17.21 14.28
C LEU A 163 -31.32 16.64 15.39
N ILE A 164 -30.86 16.68 16.64
CA ILE A 164 -31.64 16.25 17.80
C ILE A 164 -32.83 17.20 18.02
N ALA A 165 -32.62 18.53 17.93
CA ALA A 165 -33.67 19.52 18.19
C ALA A 165 -34.82 19.48 17.18
N CYS A 166 -34.53 19.15 15.90
CA CYS A 166 -35.57 18.98 14.89
C CYS A 166 -36.15 17.56 14.83
N TRP A 167 -35.75 16.67 15.74
CA TRP A 167 -36.26 15.31 15.79
C TRP A 167 -37.76 15.29 16.06
N GLY A 168 -38.52 14.57 15.24
CA GLY A 168 -39.98 14.60 15.26
C GLY A 168 -40.62 15.52 14.21
N GLU A 169 -39.82 16.31 13.48
CA GLU A 169 -40.27 17.13 12.34
C GLU A 169 -39.71 16.56 11.02
N PRO A 170 -40.42 15.65 10.31
CA PRO A 170 -39.85 14.89 9.19
C PRO A 170 -39.31 15.76 8.05
N HIS A 171 -39.87 16.94 7.82
CA HIS A 171 -39.40 17.87 6.80
C HIS A 171 -38.05 18.50 7.17
N ARG A 172 -37.85 18.87 8.43
CA ARG A 172 -36.60 19.45 8.92
C ARG A 172 -35.49 18.40 8.98
N VAL A 173 -35.78 17.19 9.45
CA VAL A 173 -34.83 16.07 9.42
C VAL A 173 -34.39 15.76 7.99
N ARG A 174 -35.33 15.69 7.03
CA ARG A 174 -34.98 15.49 5.61
C ARG A 174 -34.12 16.62 5.05
N ALA A 175 -34.42 17.87 5.39
CA ALA A 175 -33.62 19.02 4.98
C ALA A 175 -32.19 18.92 5.53
N PHE A 176 -32.04 18.63 6.83
CA PHE A 176 -30.74 18.42 7.48
C PHE A 176 -29.92 17.31 6.80
N MET A 177 -30.54 16.15 6.58
CA MET A 177 -29.90 15.01 5.91
C MET A 177 -29.50 15.31 4.47
N GLY A 178 -30.21 16.22 3.80
CA GLY A 178 -29.93 16.64 2.42
C GLY A 178 -28.76 17.61 2.31
N THR A 179 -28.49 18.41 3.34
CA THR A 179 -27.42 19.42 3.34
C THR A 179 -26.14 18.95 4.02
N HIS A 180 -26.20 17.92 4.86
CA HIS A 180 -25.06 17.42 5.61
C HIS A 180 -24.49 16.11 5.04
N ARG A 181 -23.21 15.90 5.31
CA ARG A 181 -22.51 14.63 5.06
C ARG A 181 -22.18 13.98 6.39
N PHE A 182 -22.17 12.64 6.40
CA PHE A 182 -21.90 11.85 7.59
C PHE A 182 -20.59 11.07 7.45
N PRO A 183 -19.78 10.94 8.52
CA PRO A 183 -19.94 11.58 9.83
C PRO A 183 -19.94 13.11 9.74
N LEU A 184 -20.56 13.80 10.70
CA LEU A 184 -20.57 15.25 10.76
C LEU A 184 -19.16 15.72 11.11
N VAL A 185 -18.60 16.67 10.36
CA VAL A 185 -17.23 17.15 10.54
C VAL A 185 -17.24 18.66 10.74
N GLU A 186 -16.88 19.09 11.95
CA GLU A 186 -16.87 20.48 12.39
C GLU A 186 -15.45 20.83 12.90
N GLY A 187 -14.57 21.19 11.96
CA GLY A 187 -13.15 21.38 12.26
C GLY A 187 -12.47 20.05 12.65
N HIS A 188 -12.01 19.94 13.90
CA HIS A 188 -11.42 18.71 14.44
C HIS A 188 -12.44 17.84 15.18
N LEU A 189 -13.67 18.32 15.37
CA LEU A 189 -14.73 17.53 15.99
C LEU A 189 -15.45 16.72 14.92
N VAL A 190 -15.55 15.42 15.15
CA VAL A 190 -16.24 14.48 14.27
C VAL A 190 -17.33 13.78 15.05
N THR A 191 -18.58 13.95 14.63
CA THR A 191 -19.72 13.27 15.22
C THR A 191 -20.21 12.14 14.32
N PHE A 192 -20.01 10.91 14.80
CA PHE A 192 -20.59 9.71 14.21
C PHE A 192 -22.06 9.63 14.63
N VAL A 193 -22.95 9.36 13.67
CA VAL A 193 -24.39 9.32 13.90
C VAL A 193 -24.94 8.02 13.33
N PHE A 194 -25.71 7.31 14.14
CA PHE A 194 -26.51 6.18 13.70
C PHE A 194 -27.98 6.45 14.04
N ILE A 195 -28.89 6.15 13.12
CA ILE A 195 -30.33 6.33 13.31
C ILE A 195 -31.01 4.96 13.23
N GLY A 196 -31.61 4.53 14.33
CA GLY A 196 -32.34 3.28 14.35
C GLY A 196 -32.76 2.82 15.74
N ASN A 197 -33.84 2.03 15.75
CA ASN A 197 -34.34 1.36 16.95
C ASN A 197 -33.57 0.03 17.17
N VAL A 198 -32.53 0.12 18.00
CA VAL A 198 -31.58 -0.94 18.40
C VAL A 198 -31.28 -0.81 19.89
N ASP A 199 -30.73 -1.85 20.50
CA ASP A 199 -30.45 -1.88 21.94
C ASP A 199 -29.09 -1.24 22.29
N GLY A 200 -28.17 -1.18 21.32
CA GLY A 200 -26.86 -0.55 21.49
C GLY A 200 -26.12 -0.34 20.18
N VAL A 201 -25.21 0.64 20.16
CA VAL A 201 -24.35 0.93 19.00
C VAL A 201 -22.94 1.23 19.49
N ASN A 202 -21.96 0.54 18.91
CA ASN A 202 -20.54 0.83 19.10
C ASN A 202 -19.89 1.27 17.79
N LEU A 203 -19.04 2.28 17.85
CA LEU A 203 -18.10 2.62 16.78
C LEU A 203 -16.93 1.63 16.81
N ARG A 204 -16.65 0.99 15.67
CA ARG A 204 -15.49 0.14 15.43
C ARG A 204 -14.55 0.83 14.44
N HIS A 205 -13.29 1.01 14.80
CA HIS A 205 -12.27 1.56 13.92
C HIS A 205 -10.91 0.90 14.15
N TRP A 206 -9.97 1.15 13.23
CA TRP A 206 -8.63 0.55 13.28
C TRP A 206 -7.51 1.53 13.62
N VAL A 207 -7.84 2.67 14.25
CA VAL A 207 -6.85 3.63 14.73
C VAL A 207 -6.03 3.02 15.87
N TYR A 208 -4.75 2.81 15.63
CA TYR A 208 -3.82 2.28 16.60
C TYR A 208 -3.60 3.25 17.77
N GLY A 209 -3.66 2.72 19.00
CA GLY A 209 -3.54 3.52 20.22
C GLY A 209 -4.87 4.03 20.78
N LEU A 210 -5.97 3.90 20.05
CA LEU A 210 -7.32 4.16 20.54
C LEU A 210 -8.07 2.85 20.82
N GLU A 211 -9.11 2.92 21.64
CA GLU A 211 -10.00 1.78 21.88
C GLU A 211 -10.68 1.38 20.56
N SER A 212 -10.64 0.10 20.20
CA SER A 212 -11.24 -0.38 18.94
C SER A 212 -12.76 -0.49 18.97
N SER A 213 -13.38 -0.10 20.08
CA SER A 213 -14.81 -0.12 20.33
C SER A 213 -15.15 1.05 21.24
N THR A 214 -15.99 1.96 20.78
CA THR A 214 -16.48 3.05 21.62
C THR A 214 -17.99 3.14 21.51
N THR A 215 -18.68 3.12 22.64
CA THR A 215 -20.15 3.14 22.68
C THR A 215 -20.70 4.51 22.31
N LEU A 216 -21.72 4.53 21.45
CA LEU A 216 -22.49 5.74 21.14
C LEU A 216 -23.54 5.97 22.22
N THR A 217 -23.87 7.24 22.47
CA THR A 217 -24.96 7.62 23.38
C THR A 217 -26.24 7.83 22.59
N ARG A 218 -27.37 7.30 23.08
CA ARG A 218 -28.69 7.58 22.51
C ARG A 218 -29.21 8.92 23.02
N ALA A 219 -29.60 9.82 22.11
CA ALA A 219 -30.21 11.09 22.48
C ALA A 219 -31.63 10.85 23.06
N PRO A 220 -31.99 11.51 24.18
CA PRO A 220 -33.27 11.27 24.86
C PRO A 220 -34.48 11.42 23.94
N ASN A 221 -35.46 10.52 24.05
CA ASN A 221 -36.71 10.53 23.27
C ASN A 221 -36.52 10.48 21.73
N THR A 222 -35.37 9.99 21.25
CA THR A 222 -35.08 9.85 19.82
C THR A 222 -34.54 8.47 19.47
N ASP A 223 -34.45 8.15 18.18
CA ASP A 223 -33.69 6.98 17.69
C ASP A 223 -32.29 7.37 17.19
N ILE A 224 -31.79 8.53 17.61
CA ILE A 224 -30.46 9.03 17.25
C ILE A 224 -29.45 8.52 18.27
N TRP A 225 -28.42 7.84 17.77
CA TRP A 225 -27.22 7.46 18.50
C TRP A 225 -26.06 8.30 17.99
N HIS A 226 -25.25 8.86 18.89
CA HIS A 226 -24.12 9.69 18.49
C HIS A 226 -22.89 9.52 19.39
N LEU A 227 -21.72 9.77 18.79
CA LEU A 227 -20.44 9.84 19.48
C LEU A 227 -19.60 10.92 18.80
N THR A 228 -19.12 11.88 19.59
CA THR A 228 -18.24 12.96 19.10
C THR A 228 -16.82 12.68 19.55
N LEU A 229 -15.89 12.64 18.59
CA LEU A 229 -14.46 12.44 18.83
C LEU A 229 -13.66 13.61 18.25
N GLU A 230 -12.54 13.93 18.88
CA GLU A 230 -11.53 14.80 18.29
C GLU A 230 -10.66 13.99 17.33
N ILE A 231 -10.74 14.32 16.04
CA ILE A 231 -9.94 13.70 14.98
C ILE A 231 -9.12 14.82 14.30
N PRO A 232 -7.79 14.67 14.21
CA PRO A 232 -6.95 15.68 13.57
C PRO A 232 -7.42 16.04 12.15
N PRO A 233 -7.24 17.30 11.69
CA PRO A 233 -7.53 17.67 10.31
C PRO A 233 -6.79 16.81 9.29
N SER A 234 -7.32 16.72 8.07
CA SER A 234 -6.81 15.93 6.94
C SER A 234 -6.72 14.43 7.20
N SER A 235 -7.39 13.94 8.26
CA SER A 235 -7.44 12.52 8.58
C SER A 235 -8.43 11.78 7.70
N ARG A 236 -8.09 10.54 7.39
CA ARG A 236 -9.00 9.56 6.82
C ARG A 236 -9.03 8.33 7.73
N VAL A 237 -10.23 7.87 8.09
CA VAL A 237 -10.39 6.73 9.00
C VAL A 237 -11.46 5.80 8.48
N GLU A 238 -11.13 4.52 8.31
CA GLU A 238 -12.12 3.49 8.05
C GLU A 238 -12.79 3.04 9.35
N TYR A 239 -14.11 2.85 9.31
CA TYR A 239 -14.89 2.44 10.46
C TYR A 239 -16.13 1.61 10.07
N LYS A 240 -16.73 0.98 11.08
CA LYS A 240 -18.04 0.31 11.04
C LYS A 240 -18.81 0.62 12.31
N PHE A 241 -20.13 0.40 12.26
CA PHE A 241 -20.93 0.28 13.47
C PHE A 241 -21.08 -1.19 13.84
N GLU A 242 -20.97 -1.50 15.13
CA GLU A 242 -21.49 -2.73 15.70
C GLU A 242 -22.83 -2.40 16.35
N ILE A 243 -23.91 -2.94 15.78
CA ILE A 243 -25.26 -2.77 16.32
C ILE A 243 -25.63 -3.99 17.17
N GLU A 244 -26.31 -3.74 18.29
CA GLU A 244 -26.90 -4.77 19.13
C GLU A 244 -28.42 -4.70 19.03
N LYS A 245 -29.07 -5.82 18.67
CA LYS A 245 -30.53 -5.92 18.59
C LYS A 245 -31.01 -7.30 18.99
N SER A 246 -31.89 -7.36 19.98
CA SER A 246 -32.47 -8.58 20.52
C SER A 246 -31.41 -9.62 20.91
N GLY A 247 -30.31 -9.16 21.51
CA GLY A 247 -29.17 -10.01 21.93
C GLY A 247 -28.23 -10.45 20.79
N HIS A 248 -28.46 -10.00 19.56
CA HIS A 248 -27.56 -10.24 18.42
C HIS A 248 -26.68 -9.03 18.13
N ARG A 249 -25.40 -9.27 17.82
CA ARG A 249 -24.46 -8.23 17.39
C ARG A 249 -24.06 -8.41 15.93
N GLU A 250 -24.10 -7.33 15.18
CA GLU A 250 -23.74 -7.30 13.75
C GLU A 250 -22.88 -6.08 13.43
N TRP A 251 -21.88 -6.27 12.58
CA TRP A 251 -21.05 -5.17 12.07
C TRP A 251 -21.57 -4.70 10.72
N ILE A 252 -21.95 -3.43 10.64
CA ILE A 252 -22.51 -2.80 9.44
C ILE A 252 -21.67 -1.60 9.00
N GLU A 253 -21.72 -1.30 7.72
CA GLU A 253 -21.32 0.02 7.22
C GLU A 253 -22.31 1.08 7.72
N ASP A 254 -21.83 2.30 7.93
CA ASP A 254 -22.65 3.47 8.23
C ASP A 254 -23.65 3.72 7.09
N PRO A 255 -24.98 3.58 7.35
CA PRO A 255 -26.00 3.78 6.33
C PRO A 255 -26.09 5.22 5.82
N LEU A 256 -25.65 6.20 6.61
CA LEU A 256 -25.67 7.63 6.28
C LEU A 256 -24.43 8.05 5.49
N ASN A 257 -23.34 7.28 5.57
CA ASN A 257 -22.09 7.60 4.90
C ASN A 257 -22.00 7.00 3.48
N ARG A 258 -21.87 7.87 2.49
CA ARG A 258 -21.66 7.49 1.08
C ARG A 258 -20.20 7.16 0.75
N ALA A 259 -19.24 7.67 1.53
CA ALA A 259 -17.84 7.38 1.34
C ALA A 259 -17.51 5.98 1.86
N ARG A 260 -17.05 5.13 0.95
CA ARG A 260 -16.74 3.72 1.22
C ARG A 260 -15.34 3.37 0.73
N ALA A 261 -14.73 2.43 1.43
CA ALA A 261 -13.53 1.75 1.00
C ALA A 261 -13.82 0.27 0.83
N ARG A 262 -13.21 -0.35 -0.16
CA ARG A 262 -13.26 -1.79 -0.39
C ARG A 262 -11.87 -2.35 -0.23
N ASP A 263 -11.82 -3.55 0.33
CA ASP A 263 -10.62 -4.34 0.49
C ASP A 263 -10.98 -5.84 0.26
N PRO A 264 -10.00 -6.75 0.21
CA PRO A 264 -10.25 -8.18 0.05
C PRO A 264 -11.13 -8.85 1.14
N PHE A 265 -11.36 -8.18 2.27
CA PHE A 265 -12.12 -8.66 3.42
C PHE A 265 -13.52 -8.03 3.54
N GLY A 266 -13.84 -7.02 2.72
CA GLY A 266 -15.16 -6.42 2.63
C GLY A 266 -15.13 -4.93 2.35
N ALA A 267 -16.21 -4.25 2.73
CA ALA A 267 -16.32 -2.81 2.63
C ALA A 267 -16.40 -2.15 4.01
N ASN A 268 -15.84 -0.95 4.11
CA ASN A 268 -15.84 -0.11 5.30
C ASN A 268 -16.39 1.28 4.95
N SER A 269 -17.02 1.94 5.91
CA SER A 269 -17.34 3.36 5.81
C SER A 269 -16.08 4.19 6.05
N VAL A 270 -16.00 5.35 5.42
CA VAL A 270 -14.79 6.19 5.47
C VAL A 270 -15.14 7.55 6.04
N LEU A 271 -14.54 7.89 7.18
CA LEU A 271 -14.48 9.26 7.66
C LEU A 271 -13.49 10.03 6.78
N GLN A 272 -13.95 11.14 6.22
CA GLN A 272 -13.14 12.15 5.55
C GLN A 272 -13.08 13.39 6.46
N GLY A 273 -12.01 13.52 7.25
CA GLY A 273 -11.84 14.62 8.20
C GLY A 273 -11.67 15.97 7.52
N ALA A 274 -11.73 17.06 8.29
CA ALA A 274 -11.70 18.41 7.74
C ALA A 274 -10.43 18.65 6.90
N GLY A 275 -10.61 19.11 5.66
CA GLY A 275 -9.51 19.34 4.73
C GLY A 275 -8.95 18.09 4.04
N TYR A 276 -9.46 16.88 4.33
CA TYR A 276 -9.17 15.73 3.48
C TYR A 276 -9.91 15.88 2.15
N VAL A 277 -9.18 15.71 1.05
CA VAL A 277 -9.73 15.65 -0.30
C VAL A 277 -9.21 14.39 -0.96
N VAL A 278 -10.12 13.60 -1.57
CA VAL A 278 -9.72 12.46 -2.39
C VAL A 278 -8.86 12.99 -3.53
N PRO A 279 -7.60 12.53 -3.68
CA PRO A 279 -6.70 13.14 -4.63
C PRO A 279 -7.18 12.99 -6.08
N GLU A 280 -7.05 14.06 -6.87
CA GLU A 280 -7.59 14.09 -8.23
C GLU A 280 -6.98 13.02 -9.16
N TRP A 281 -5.70 12.68 -8.98
CA TRP A 281 -5.02 11.67 -9.80
C TRP A 281 -5.55 10.25 -9.57
N THR A 282 -6.40 10.04 -8.56
CA THR A 282 -7.05 8.75 -8.32
C THR A 282 -8.41 8.63 -9.01
N ARG A 283 -8.86 9.68 -9.72
CA ARG A 283 -10.14 9.69 -10.45
C ARG A 283 -9.85 9.57 -11.95
N PRO A 284 -10.69 8.86 -12.73
CA PRO A 284 -10.53 8.82 -14.17
C PRO A 284 -10.52 10.22 -14.78
N ASP A 285 -9.44 10.57 -15.45
CA ASP A 285 -9.34 11.80 -16.23
C ASP A 285 -9.77 11.50 -17.68
N PRO A 286 -10.84 12.14 -18.19
CA PRO A 286 -11.32 11.87 -19.55
C PRO A 286 -10.32 12.26 -20.65
N LEU A 287 -9.33 13.10 -20.33
CA LEU A 287 -8.26 13.49 -21.26
C LEU A 287 -7.07 12.53 -21.21
N ALA A 288 -6.92 11.77 -20.12
CA ALA A 288 -5.86 10.79 -19.98
C ALA A 288 -6.12 9.58 -20.89
N ARG A 289 -5.16 9.30 -21.76
CA ARG A 289 -5.19 8.11 -22.59
C ARG A 289 -4.96 6.88 -21.73
N GLN A 290 -5.79 5.86 -21.96
CA GLN A 290 -5.69 4.59 -21.25
C GLN A 290 -4.51 3.78 -21.78
N GLY A 291 -3.71 3.23 -20.87
CA GLY A 291 -2.82 2.11 -21.17
C GLY A 291 -3.60 0.80 -21.32
N ASP A 292 -2.89 -0.24 -21.75
CA ASP A 292 -3.44 -1.58 -21.93
C ASP A 292 -2.98 -2.49 -20.79
N LEU A 293 -3.82 -3.44 -20.39
CA LEU A 293 -3.50 -4.45 -19.39
C LEU A 293 -3.51 -5.84 -20.05
N GLU A 294 -2.33 -6.42 -20.21
CA GLU A 294 -2.16 -7.71 -20.89
C GLU A 294 -1.86 -8.82 -19.86
N PRO A 295 -2.57 -9.96 -19.87
CA PRO A 295 -2.21 -11.08 -19.01
C PRO A 295 -0.88 -11.70 -19.47
N PHE A 296 -0.06 -12.14 -18.52
CA PHE A 296 1.13 -12.93 -18.82
C PHE A 296 1.21 -14.18 -17.94
N HIS A 297 1.92 -15.18 -18.46
CA HIS A 297 2.21 -16.42 -17.75
C HIS A 297 3.66 -16.84 -18.02
N LEU A 298 4.33 -17.33 -16.98
CA LEU A 298 5.63 -17.98 -17.09
C LEU A 298 5.68 -19.24 -16.23
N GLU A 299 6.44 -20.24 -16.68
CA GLU A 299 6.79 -21.39 -15.86
C GLU A 299 7.90 -20.99 -14.89
N SER A 300 7.61 -21.07 -13.58
CA SER A 300 8.56 -20.73 -12.53
C SER A 300 9.28 -21.98 -12.04
N ARG A 301 10.60 -22.02 -12.20
CA ARG A 301 11.43 -23.08 -11.59
C ARG A 301 11.55 -22.86 -10.10
N ALA A 302 11.58 -21.59 -9.68
CA ALA A 302 11.67 -21.22 -8.29
C ALA A 302 10.50 -21.74 -7.46
N PHE A 303 9.30 -21.78 -8.04
CA PHE A 303 8.08 -22.26 -7.41
C PHE A 303 7.57 -23.63 -7.91
N GLY A 304 8.21 -24.21 -8.92
CA GLY A 304 7.82 -25.52 -9.47
C GLY A 304 6.46 -25.52 -10.17
N GLY A 305 6.09 -24.43 -10.83
CA GLY A 305 4.83 -24.35 -11.57
C GLY A 305 4.57 -22.99 -12.19
N ARG A 306 3.43 -22.86 -12.87
CA ARG A 306 3.05 -21.65 -13.59
C ARG A 306 2.77 -20.50 -12.63
N ARG A 307 3.33 -19.34 -12.95
CA ARG A 307 3.06 -18.04 -12.31
C ARG A 307 2.56 -17.08 -13.39
N GLY A 308 1.85 -16.05 -12.98
CA GLY A 308 1.29 -15.07 -13.91
C GLY A 308 0.83 -13.83 -13.21
N GLY A 309 0.26 -12.93 -14.00
CA GLY A 309 -0.22 -11.64 -13.55
C GLY A 309 -0.60 -10.80 -14.76
N HIS A 310 -0.53 -9.49 -14.58
CA HIS A 310 -0.88 -8.53 -15.60
C HIS A 310 0.28 -7.59 -15.89
N LEU A 311 0.50 -7.28 -17.16
CA LEU A 311 1.47 -6.31 -17.61
C LEU A 311 0.72 -5.09 -18.14
N TYR A 312 0.95 -3.94 -17.51
CA TYR A 312 0.49 -2.67 -18.02
C TYR A 312 1.47 -2.12 -19.05
N LEU A 313 0.94 -1.79 -20.22
CA LEU A 313 1.61 -1.06 -21.28
C LEU A 313 1.09 0.39 -21.28
N PRO A 314 1.97 1.40 -21.28
CA PRO A 314 1.53 2.79 -21.28
C PRO A 314 0.82 3.11 -22.59
N ALA A 315 -0.08 4.09 -22.56
CA ALA A 315 -0.75 4.56 -23.76
C ALA A 315 0.28 4.90 -24.85
N ARG A 316 0.01 4.47 -26.08
CA ARG A 316 0.92 4.65 -27.24
C ARG A 316 2.27 3.94 -27.09
N PHE A 317 2.33 2.80 -26.38
CA PHE A 317 3.52 1.95 -26.30
C PHE A 317 4.18 1.73 -27.69
N ARG A 318 5.51 1.85 -27.73
CA ARG A 318 6.35 1.66 -28.92
C ARG A 318 7.53 0.76 -28.60
N ARG A 319 7.74 -0.26 -29.43
CA ARG A 319 8.90 -1.18 -29.33
C ARG A 319 10.25 -0.52 -29.61
N SER A 320 10.27 0.67 -30.21
CA SER A 320 11.49 1.42 -30.51
C SER A 320 12.00 2.32 -29.36
N ARG A 321 11.27 2.39 -28.24
CA ARG A 321 11.68 3.09 -27.01
C ARG A 321 12.05 2.09 -25.93
N GLN A 322 12.86 2.51 -24.96
CA GLN A 322 13.10 1.75 -23.73
C GLN A 322 12.26 2.31 -22.59
N TYR A 323 11.76 1.44 -21.72
CA TYR A 323 10.90 1.82 -20.60
C TYR A 323 11.49 1.34 -19.27
N PRO A 324 11.28 2.10 -18.18
CA PRO A 324 11.42 1.56 -16.85
C PRO A 324 10.47 0.38 -16.63
N LEU A 325 10.88 -0.57 -15.79
CA LEU A 325 10.05 -1.66 -15.29
C LEU A 325 9.74 -1.47 -13.81
N VAL A 326 8.47 -1.49 -13.47
CA VAL A 326 7.99 -1.52 -12.08
C VAL A 326 7.32 -2.87 -11.83
N VAL A 327 7.77 -3.62 -10.84
CA VAL A 327 7.11 -4.86 -10.40
C VAL A 327 6.31 -4.57 -9.13
N VAL A 328 5.01 -4.83 -9.17
CA VAL A 328 4.06 -4.54 -8.09
C VAL A 328 3.59 -5.84 -7.46
N HIS A 329 3.91 -6.03 -6.19
CA HIS A 329 3.38 -7.11 -5.36
C HIS A 329 1.93 -6.84 -4.99
N ASP A 330 1.14 -7.91 -4.80
CA ASP A 330 -0.32 -7.82 -4.63
C ASP A 330 -0.98 -7.11 -5.83
N GLY A 331 -0.52 -7.44 -7.02
CA GLY A 331 -0.80 -6.69 -8.24
C GLY A 331 -2.28 -6.58 -8.57
N ASP A 332 -3.05 -7.67 -8.42
CA ASP A 332 -4.50 -7.63 -8.62
C ASP A 332 -5.16 -6.69 -7.61
N ASP A 333 -4.73 -6.68 -6.35
CA ASP A 333 -5.29 -5.79 -5.35
C ASP A 333 -4.93 -4.31 -5.61
N TYR A 334 -3.73 -4.02 -6.10
CA TYR A 334 -3.37 -2.66 -6.54
C TYR A 334 -4.23 -2.18 -7.71
N ILE A 335 -4.59 -3.08 -8.63
CA ILE A 335 -5.49 -2.75 -9.74
C ILE A 335 -6.90 -2.44 -9.19
N HIS A 336 -7.45 -3.30 -8.34
CA HIS A 336 -8.86 -3.24 -7.94
C HIS A 336 -9.17 -2.29 -6.77
N TYR A 337 -8.25 -2.13 -5.82
CA TYR A 337 -8.50 -1.38 -4.58
C TYR A 337 -7.67 -0.10 -4.48
N ALA A 338 -6.50 -0.07 -5.12
CA ALA A 338 -5.70 1.14 -5.25
C ALA A 338 -5.90 1.86 -6.59
N GLU A 339 -6.75 1.36 -7.49
CA GLU A 339 -7.02 2.01 -8.80
C GLU A 339 -5.72 2.36 -9.56
N MET A 340 -4.68 1.53 -9.42
CA MET A 340 -3.33 1.91 -9.82
C MET A 340 -3.23 2.18 -11.32
N MET A 341 -4.05 1.53 -12.15
CA MET A 341 -4.13 1.82 -13.58
C MET A 341 -4.58 3.25 -13.87
N THR A 342 -5.63 3.73 -13.18
CA THR A 342 -6.11 5.12 -13.27
C THR A 342 -5.00 6.09 -12.86
N VAL A 343 -4.32 5.79 -11.75
CA VAL A 343 -3.20 6.61 -11.28
C VAL A 343 -2.07 6.67 -12.31
N LEU A 344 -1.64 5.53 -12.85
CA LEU A 344 -0.58 5.47 -13.87
C LEU A 344 -0.96 6.29 -15.11
N ASN A 345 -2.17 6.09 -15.64
CA ASN A 345 -2.65 6.83 -16.82
C ASN A 345 -2.63 8.34 -16.59
N ASN A 346 -3.12 8.79 -15.44
CA ASN A 346 -3.18 10.21 -15.10
C ASN A 346 -1.78 10.81 -14.93
N LEU A 347 -0.89 10.15 -14.19
CA LEU A 347 0.45 10.66 -13.93
C LEU A 347 1.31 10.70 -15.20
N ILE A 348 1.18 9.69 -16.08
CA ILE A 348 1.85 9.67 -17.38
C ILE A 348 1.28 10.77 -18.29
N HIS A 349 -0.06 10.94 -18.33
CA HIS A 349 -0.71 11.99 -19.11
C HIS A 349 -0.23 13.39 -18.71
N ARG A 350 -0.07 13.62 -17.41
CA ARG A 350 0.41 14.88 -16.81
C ARG A 350 1.93 15.06 -16.84
N LEU A 351 2.67 14.10 -17.41
CA LEU A 351 4.13 14.08 -17.49
C LEU A 351 4.84 14.13 -16.13
N GLU A 352 4.16 13.70 -15.07
CA GLU A 352 4.69 13.64 -13.71
C GLU A 352 5.59 12.41 -13.50
N ILE A 353 5.33 11.35 -14.27
CA ILE A 353 6.16 10.15 -14.38
C ILE A 353 6.41 9.83 -15.87
N PRO A 354 7.53 9.17 -16.23
CA PRO A 354 7.74 8.71 -17.59
C PRO A 354 6.76 7.58 -17.96
N GLU A 355 6.57 7.37 -19.26
CA GLU A 355 5.97 6.13 -19.76
C GLU A 355 6.77 4.93 -19.21
N MET A 356 6.09 3.92 -18.66
CA MET A 356 6.73 2.78 -17.99
C MET A 356 5.93 1.49 -18.17
N LEU A 357 6.60 0.34 -18.08
CA LEU A 357 5.95 -0.96 -17.99
C LEU A 357 5.75 -1.32 -16.53
N VAL A 358 4.56 -1.84 -16.19
CA VAL A 358 4.26 -2.26 -14.81
C VAL A 358 3.79 -3.70 -14.80
N ALA A 359 4.54 -4.58 -14.14
CA ALA A 359 4.19 -5.98 -13.95
C ALA A 359 3.51 -6.18 -12.59
N PHE A 360 2.21 -6.41 -12.62
CA PHE A 360 1.38 -6.74 -11.47
C PHE A 360 1.46 -8.24 -11.21
N ILE A 361 2.03 -8.63 -10.07
CA ILE A 361 2.16 -10.03 -9.66
C ILE A 361 1.34 -10.33 -8.41
N SER A 362 0.73 -11.51 -8.39
CA SER A 362 -0.03 -12.02 -7.25
C SER A 362 0.60 -13.30 -6.70
N SER A 363 0.37 -13.58 -5.41
CA SER A 363 0.87 -14.78 -4.74
C SER A 363 -0.28 -15.66 -4.29
N SER A 364 -0.14 -16.98 -4.50
CA SER A 364 -1.10 -17.99 -4.02
C SER A 364 -0.96 -18.29 -2.52
N ASP A 365 0.21 -18.02 -1.93
CA ASP A 365 0.50 -18.21 -0.50
C ASP A 365 1.24 -16.98 0.02
N ARG A 366 0.57 -15.84 -0.05
CA ARG A 366 1.13 -14.51 0.20
C ARG A 366 1.93 -14.43 1.49
N LEU A 367 1.40 -14.96 2.58
CA LEU A 367 2.02 -14.84 3.90
C LEU A 367 3.33 -15.62 4.01
N ARG A 368 3.50 -16.68 3.21
CA ARG A 368 4.74 -17.47 3.16
C ARG A 368 5.70 -16.98 2.07
N GLU A 369 5.18 -16.65 0.90
CA GLU A 369 5.99 -16.24 -0.26
C GLU A 369 6.56 -14.83 -0.06
N TYR A 370 5.87 -13.95 0.66
CA TYR A 370 6.36 -12.57 0.88
C TYR A 370 7.17 -12.38 2.16
N ALA A 371 7.18 -13.38 3.05
CA ALA A 371 7.94 -13.36 4.29
C ALA A 371 9.39 -13.83 4.08
N ASP A 372 10.24 -12.94 3.54
CA ASP A 372 11.68 -13.20 3.35
C ASP A 372 11.98 -14.51 2.59
N ASN A 373 11.20 -14.81 1.56
CA ASN A 373 11.29 -16.08 0.84
C ASN A 373 12.29 -16.02 -0.32
N GLU A 374 13.28 -16.91 -0.31
CA GLU A 374 14.29 -16.99 -1.37
C GLU A 374 13.69 -17.37 -2.74
N ALA A 375 12.73 -18.30 -2.78
CA ALA A 375 12.09 -18.70 -4.03
C ALA A 375 11.33 -17.52 -4.68
N HIS A 376 10.71 -16.68 -3.86
CA HIS A 376 10.05 -15.47 -4.34
C HIS A 376 11.06 -14.48 -4.93
N ALA A 377 12.16 -14.22 -4.23
CA ALA A 377 13.19 -13.30 -4.71
C ALA A 377 13.82 -13.79 -6.03
N ARG A 378 14.06 -15.11 -6.15
CA ARG A 378 14.53 -15.76 -7.38
C ARG A 378 13.52 -15.66 -8.51
N TYR A 379 12.24 -15.93 -8.25
CA TYR A 379 11.18 -15.77 -9.24
C TYR A 379 11.14 -14.35 -9.80
N VAL A 380 11.13 -13.34 -8.93
CA VAL A 380 11.05 -11.93 -9.37
C VAL A 380 12.30 -11.53 -10.17
N THR A 381 13.49 -11.92 -9.70
CA THR A 381 14.75 -11.38 -10.25
C THR A 381 15.35 -12.22 -11.37
N GLU A 382 15.34 -13.55 -11.25
CA GLU A 382 16.00 -14.45 -12.20
C GLU A 382 15.05 -15.03 -13.25
N GLU A 383 13.73 -14.95 -13.03
CA GLU A 383 12.74 -15.51 -13.95
C GLU A 383 11.88 -14.43 -14.61
N LEU A 384 11.17 -13.63 -13.80
CA LEU A 384 10.24 -12.61 -14.29
C LEU A 384 10.94 -11.47 -15.01
N LEU A 385 11.98 -10.87 -14.39
CA LEU A 385 12.71 -9.76 -15.01
C LEU A 385 13.31 -10.15 -16.38
N PRO A 386 14.03 -11.29 -16.53
CA PRO A 386 14.50 -11.74 -17.84
C PRO A 386 13.37 -12.13 -18.80
N TYR A 387 12.26 -12.68 -18.30
CA TYR A 387 11.08 -12.96 -19.13
C TYR A 387 10.57 -11.67 -19.79
N ILE A 388 10.28 -10.64 -19.00
CA ILE A 388 9.79 -9.36 -19.53
C ILE A 388 10.85 -8.72 -20.45
N GLY A 389 12.13 -8.74 -20.07
CA GLY A 389 13.22 -8.18 -20.87
C GLY A 389 13.42 -8.83 -22.24
N ARG A 390 13.02 -10.10 -22.43
CA ARG A 390 13.01 -10.75 -23.75
C ARG A 390 11.83 -10.33 -24.63
N HIS A 391 10.73 -9.92 -24.03
CA HIS A 391 9.49 -9.61 -24.75
C HIS A 391 9.31 -8.10 -24.99
N PHE A 392 9.92 -7.25 -24.16
CA PHE A 392 9.73 -5.81 -24.15
C PHE A 392 11.05 -5.03 -24.00
N PRO A 393 11.15 -3.84 -24.60
CA PRO A 393 12.38 -3.02 -24.53
C PRO A 393 12.48 -2.31 -23.17
N LEU A 394 13.30 -2.86 -22.27
CA LEU A 394 13.53 -2.31 -20.94
C LEU A 394 14.79 -1.44 -20.88
N ILE A 395 14.80 -0.49 -19.95
CA ILE A 395 16.04 0.14 -19.48
C ILE A 395 16.82 -0.92 -18.67
N ASP A 396 17.93 -1.39 -19.23
CA ASP A 396 18.75 -2.46 -18.66
C ASP A 396 19.76 -1.93 -17.62
N GLN A 397 19.28 -1.12 -16.67
CA GLN A 397 20.08 -0.53 -15.60
C GLN A 397 19.28 -0.50 -14.30
N PRO A 398 19.93 -0.50 -13.11
CA PRO A 398 19.21 -0.57 -11.83
C PRO A 398 18.23 0.59 -11.63
N HIS A 399 18.60 1.79 -12.05
CA HIS A 399 17.72 2.97 -11.99
C HIS A 399 16.46 2.84 -12.85
N GLY A 400 16.45 1.94 -13.84
CA GLY A 400 15.29 1.63 -14.67
C GLY A 400 14.33 0.60 -14.05
N ARG A 401 14.59 0.12 -12.83
CA ARG A 401 13.87 -1.02 -12.22
C ARG A 401 13.39 -0.69 -10.82
N ALA A 402 12.12 -0.95 -10.55
CA ALA A 402 11.55 -0.81 -9.22
C ALA A 402 10.77 -2.02 -8.72
N LEU A 403 10.80 -2.21 -7.40
CA LEU A 403 9.86 -3.07 -6.68
C LEU A 403 8.92 -2.20 -5.86
N VAL A 404 7.62 -2.49 -5.96
CA VAL A 404 6.55 -1.83 -5.21
C VAL A 404 5.81 -2.88 -4.39
N GLY A 405 5.49 -2.56 -3.15
CA GLY A 405 4.67 -3.45 -2.34
C GLY A 405 4.17 -2.80 -1.06
N ALA A 406 2.95 -3.21 -0.68
CA ALA A 406 2.33 -2.82 0.57
C ALA A 406 2.43 -3.94 1.61
N SER A 407 2.59 -3.61 2.90
CA SER A 407 2.55 -4.60 3.98
C SER A 407 3.60 -5.71 3.79
N PHE A 408 3.18 -6.98 3.66
CA PHE A 408 4.06 -8.10 3.31
C PHE A 408 4.70 -7.94 1.92
N GLY A 409 4.02 -7.32 0.95
CA GLY A 409 4.64 -6.98 -0.34
C GLY A 409 5.81 -6.00 -0.19
N GLY A 410 5.77 -5.13 0.84
CA GLY A 410 6.91 -4.28 1.22
C GLY A 410 8.07 -5.10 1.78
N VAL A 411 7.80 -6.13 2.58
CA VAL A 411 8.81 -7.10 3.04
C VAL A 411 9.42 -7.84 1.86
N ALA A 412 8.60 -8.40 0.96
CA ALA A 412 9.06 -9.11 -0.23
C ALA A 412 9.93 -8.23 -1.14
N SER A 413 9.53 -6.98 -1.35
CA SER A 413 10.28 -6.00 -2.15
C SER A 413 11.64 -5.71 -1.53
N PHE A 414 11.65 -5.42 -0.23
CA PHE A 414 12.88 -5.09 0.48
C PHE A 414 13.82 -6.30 0.59
N SER A 415 13.30 -7.46 0.96
CA SER A 415 14.07 -8.69 1.10
C SER A 415 14.62 -9.21 -0.23
N THR A 416 13.91 -8.98 -1.33
CA THR A 416 14.40 -9.28 -2.69
C THR A 416 15.57 -8.37 -3.04
N ALA A 417 15.47 -7.06 -2.80
CA ALA A 417 16.58 -6.13 -3.02
C ALA A 417 17.81 -6.45 -2.16
N CYS A 418 17.61 -6.88 -0.90
CA CYS A 418 18.69 -7.33 -0.02
C CYS A 418 19.46 -8.56 -0.55
N ARG A 419 18.79 -9.46 -1.29
CA ARG A 419 19.38 -10.67 -1.90
C ARG A 419 20.03 -10.39 -3.24
N TYR A 420 19.51 -9.41 -3.98
CA TYR A 420 19.98 -9.03 -5.31
C TYR A 420 20.45 -7.57 -5.34
N PRO A 421 21.47 -7.20 -4.53
CA PRO A 421 21.99 -5.84 -4.52
C PRO A 421 22.50 -5.47 -5.91
N GLY A 422 22.21 -4.25 -6.33
CA GLY A 422 22.60 -3.75 -7.66
C GLY A 422 21.68 -4.19 -8.80
N VAL A 423 20.59 -4.92 -8.56
CA VAL A 423 19.60 -5.23 -9.61
C VAL A 423 18.42 -4.25 -9.58
N TRP A 424 17.88 -3.97 -8.39
CA TRP A 424 16.69 -3.14 -8.17
C TRP A 424 17.09 -1.78 -7.60
N GLY A 425 17.21 -0.77 -8.46
CA GLY A 425 17.70 0.56 -8.07
C GLY A 425 16.64 1.44 -7.39
N ARG A 426 15.37 1.03 -7.39
CA ARG A 426 14.26 1.81 -6.80
C ARG A 426 13.33 0.92 -5.99
N LEU A 427 12.89 1.36 -4.82
CA LEU A 427 11.90 0.67 -4.00
C LEU A 427 10.79 1.63 -3.56
N LEU A 428 9.53 1.19 -3.65
CA LEU A 428 8.37 1.86 -3.07
C LEU A 428 7.74 0.93 -2.03
N LEU A 429 7.96 1.24 -0.76
CA LEU A 429 7.58 0.42 0.38
C LEU A 429 6.44 1.11 1.13
N GLN A 430 5.23 0.53 1.09
CA GLN A 430 4.05 1.13 1.72
C GLN A 430 3.64 0.32 2.94
N SER A 431 3.61 0.97 4.10
CA SER A 431 3.23 0.36 5.38
C SER A 431 3.90 -1.00 5.59
N GLY A 432 5.20 -1.08 5.34
CA GLY A 432 5.91 -2.34 5.30
C GLY A 432 5.78 -3.08 6.63
N SER A 433 5.49 -4.38 6.58
CA SER A 433 5.33 -5.22 7.77
C SER A 433 6.68 -5.54 8.43
N PHE A 434 7.54 -4.54 8.66
CA PHE A 434 8.92 -4.68 9.14
C PHE A 434 9.01 -4.98 10.64
N ALA A 435 8.22 -5.96 11.09
CA ALA A 435 8.21 -6.44 12.46
C ALA A 435 9.62 -6.82 12.91
N PHE A 436 9.98 -6.41 14.12
CA PHE A 436 11.29 -6.70 14.71
C PHE A 436 11.18 -6.79 16.24
N THR A 437 12.27 -7.14 16.93
CA THR A 437 12.29 -7.27 18.40
C THR A 437 13.46 -6.49 18.99
N ASP A 438 13.18 -5.37 19.66
CA ASP A 438 14.18 -4.57 20.39
C ASP A 438 14.78 -5.30 21.60
N ILE A 439 13.94 -6.02 22.37
CA ILE A 439 14.31 -6.66 23.63
C ILE A 439 13.79 -8.10 23.64
N GLY A 440 14.72 -9.07 23.69
CA GLY A 440 14.42 -10.50 23.67
C GLY A 440 14.31 -11.10 22.27
N LYS A 441 14.25 -12.43 22.18
CA LYS A 441 14.20 -13.20 20.91
C LYS A 441 12.79 -13.64 20.51
N ARG A 442 11.76 -13.33 21.31
CA ARG A 442 10.39 -13.80 21.06
C ARG A 442 9.59 -12.77 20.28
N ASN A 443 9.21 -13.15 19.06
CA ASN A 443 8.25 -12.43 18.24
C ASN A 443 6.87 -12.39 18.92
N ARG A 444 6.31 -11.18 19.07
CA ARG A 444 4.99 -10.96 19.69
C ARG A 444 3.82 -10.96 18.69
N ARG A 445 4.11 -10.93 17.38
CA ARG A 445 3.11 -10.96 16.29
C ARG A 445 2.75 -12.40 15.86
N GLY A 446 3.38 -13.41 16.47
CA GLY A 446 3.11 -14.83 16.26
C GLY A 446 3.93 -15.45 15.11
N PRO A 447 3.90 -16.79 14.97
CA PRO A 447 4.86 -17.55 14.16
C PRO A 447 4.95 -17.13 12.69
N LEU A 448 3.86 -16.59 12.16
CA LEU A 448 3.78 -16.07 10.79
C LEU A 448 4.83 -14.98 10.51
N PHE A 449 5.19 -14.20 11.52
CA PHE A 449 6.15 -13.11 11.42
C PHE A 449 7.58 -13.53 11.73
N ASP A 450 7.85 -14.79 12.10
CA ASP A 450 9.18 -15.19 12.59
C ASP A 450 10.28 -14.94 11.55
N ARG A 451 10.02 -15.29 10.27
CA ARG A 451 10.93 -15.01 9.15
C ARG A 451 11.13 -13.52 8.92
N VAL A 452 10.07 -12.74 9.07
CA VAL A 452 10.13 -11.28 8.91
C VAL A 452 10.95 -10.65 10.02
N VAL A 453 10.73 -11.06 11.27
CA VAL A 453 11.49 -10.60 12.43
C VAL A 453 12.97 -11.00 12.31
N GLU A 454 13.27 -12.22 11.89
CA GLU A 454 14.64 -12.68 11.62
C GLU A 454 15.32 -11.79 10.57
N PHE A 455 14.67 -11.58 9.42
CA PHE A 455 15.16 -10.73 8.35
C PHE A 455 15.40 -9.29 8.78
N VAL A 456 14.40 -8.64 9.40
CA VAL A 456 14.49 -7.24 9.79
C VAL A 456 15.54 -7.05 10.88
N ASN A 457 15.61 -7.94 11.88
CA ASN A 457 16.68 -7.89 12.90
C ASN A 457 18.06 -8.08 12.26
N GLY A 458 18.20 -8.99 11.31
CA GLY A 458 19.45 -9.19 10.56
C GLY A 458 19.89 -7.92 9.82
N TYR A 459 18.98 -7.29 9.09
CA TYR A 459 19.26 -6.02 8.42
C TYR A 459 19.60 -4.90 9.42
N ARG A 460 18.90 -4.81 10.55
CA ARG A 460 19.16 -3.80 11.59
C ARG A 460 20.55 -3.97 12.23
N ALA A 461 21.03 -5.21 12.37
CA ALA A 461 22.33 -5.51 12.94
C ALA A 461 23.48 -5.14 11.98
N GLU A 462 23.27 -5.27 10.67
CA GLU A 462 24.26 -4.93 9.65
C GLU A 462 23.58 -4.23 8.45
N PRO A 463 23.23 -2.93 8.61
CA PRO A 463 22.58 -2.18 7.52
C PRO A 463 23.51 -2.07 6.32
N LYS A 464 22.97 -2.36 5.14
CA LYS A 464 23.71 -2.26 3.87
C LYS A 464 22.87 -1.55 2.81
N ALA A 465 23.53 -0.88 1.88
CA ALA A 465 22.87 -0.30 0.72
C ALA A 465 22.35 -1.42 -0.18
N VAL A 466 21.06 -1.37 -0.52
CA VAL A 466 20.38 -2.40 -1.34
C VAL A 466 19.73 -1.83 -2.60
N SER A 467 19.60 -0.51 -2.67
CA SER A 467 18.95 0.20 -3.76
C SER A 467 19.57 1.60 -3.91
N GLN A 468 19.22 2.34 -4.96
CA GLN A 468 19.69 3.73 -5.12
C GLN A 468 18.72 4.71 -4.46
N ARG A 469 17.40 4.49 -4.64
CA ARG A 469 16.32 5.27 -4.05
C ARG A 469 15.30 4.38 -3.36
N ILE A 470 14.91 4.72 -2.14
CA ILE A 470 13.85 4.05 -1.40
C ILE A 470 12.82 5.08 -0.96
N TYR A 471 11.59 4.92 -1.43
CA TYR A 471 10.44 5.65 -0.94
C TYR A 471 9.70 4.77 0.06
N VAL A 472 9.53 5.28 1.28
CA VAL A 472 8.79 4.63 2.36
C VAL A 472 7.56 5.48 2.67
N SER A 473 6.39 4.87 2.77
CA SER A 473 5.21 5.56 3.30
C SER A 473 4.52 4.73 4.37
N CYS A 474 3.88 5.37 5.33
CA CYS A 474 3.13 4.67 6.38
C CYS A 474 1.99 5.55 6.90
N GLY A 475 0.84 4.94 7.19
CA GLY A 475 -0.21 5.59 7.97
C GLY A 475 0.22 5.76 9.43
N VAL A 476 -0.14 6.87 10.06
CA VAL A 476 0.12 7.10 11.49
C VAL A 476 -0.88 6.38 12.39
N TYR A 477 -2.02 5.96 11.85
CA TYR A 477 -3.08 5.27 12.59
C TYR A 477 -2.96 3.75 12.56
N GLU A 478 -1.83 3.21 12.10
CA GLU A 478 -1.60 1.78 12.06
C GLU A 478 -0.47 1.32 12.98
N SER A 479 -0.53 0.05 13.39
CA SER A 479 0.43 -0.55 14.32
C SER A 479 1.85 -0.71 13.79
N LEU A 480 2.11 -0.40 12.51
CA LEU A 480 3.40 -0.56 11.84
C LEU A 480 4.21 0.75 11.77
N ILE A 481 3.63 1.86 12.23
CA ILE A 481 4.26 3.18 12.12
C ILE A 481 5.61 3.23 12.87
N TYR A 482 5.70 2.58 14.03
CA TYR A 482 6.94 2.50 14.80
C TYR A 482 8.02 1.74 14.04
N GLU A 483 7.67 0.58 13.47
CA GLU A 483 8.59 -0.23 12.68
C GLU A 483 9.13 0.52 11.47
N ASN A 484 8.25 1.18 10.70
CA ASN A 484 8.66 1.95 9.52
C ASN A 484 9.53 3.16 9.92
N ARG A 485 9.11 3.95 10.93
CA ARG A 485 9.93 5.07 11.46
C ARG A 485 11.32 4.62 11.89
N SER A 486 11.41 3.48 12.59
CA SER A 486 12.68 2.98 13.14
C SER A 486 13.65 2.46 12.07
N LEU A 487 13.14 2.08 10.90
CA LEU A 487 13.96 1.55 9.81
C LEU A 487 14.59 2.68 8.98
N VAL A 488 13.92 3.82 8.85
CA VAL A 488 14.33 4.94 7.98
C VAL A 488 15.76 5.43 8.29
N PRO A 489 16.17 5.72 9.54
CA PRO A 489 17.53 6.16 9.83
C PRO A 489 18.60 5.12 9.46
N LEU A 490 18.26 3.83 9.53
CA LEU A 490 19.18 2.75 9.18
C LEU A 490 19.36 2.65 7.66
N LEU A 491 18.30 2.89 6.89
CA LEU A 491 18.38 2.97 5.43
C LEU A 491 19.22 4.18 5.01
N ASP A 492 18.96 5.35 5.61
CA ASP A 492 19.65 6.61 5.30
C ASP A 492 21.16 6.53 5.59
N ALA A 493 21.55 5.90 6.71
CA ALA A 493 22.94 5.72 7.10
C ALA A 493 23.78 4.86 6.11
N THR A 494 23.16 4.15 5.18
CA THR A 494 23.86 3.36 4.16
C THR A 494 24.25 4.16 2.91
N GLY A 495 23.88 5.44 2.84
CA GLY A 495 24.12 6.31 1.68
C GLY A 495 23.07 6.16 0.55
N MET A 496 22.00 5.39 0.78
CA MET A 496 20.84 5.35 -0.12
C MET A 496 20.08 6.68 -0.04
N GLN A 497 19.48 7.12 -1.14
CA GLN A 497 18.52 8.21 -1.08
C GLN A 497 17.21 7.67 -0.49
N VAL A 498 16.76 8.21 0.64
CA VAL A 498 15.56 7.76 1.32
C VAL A 498 14.55 8.90 1.43
N ARG A 499 13.31 8.66 1.05
CA ARG A 499 12.18 9.56 1.33
C ARG A 499 11.16 8.81 2.17
N PHE A 500 10.77 9.40 3.31
CA PHE A 500 9.75 8.85 4.19
C PHE A 500 8.58 9.83 4.33
N THR A 501 7.38 9.34 4.03
CA THR A 501 6.15 10.14 4.10
C THR A 501 5.11 9.47 4.99
N GLU A 502 4.54 10.26 5.91
CA GLU A 502 3.47 9.81 6.79
C GLU A 502 2.12 10.33 6.32
N ALA A 503 1.09 9.52 6.52
CA ALA A 503 -0.29 9.91 6.24
C ALA A 503 -1.14 9.82 7.51
N ARG A 504 -2.05 10.77 7.70
CA ARG A 504 -3.12 10.69 8.72
C ARG A 504 -4.20 9.69 8.29
N ASP A 505 -3.78 8.45 8.10
CA ASP A 505 -4.59 7.33 7.64
C ASP A 505 -4.05 6.03 8.28
N GLY A 506 -4.74 4.92 8.05
CA GLY A 506 -4.40 3.59 8.55
C GLY A 506 -3.77 2.66 7.49
N HIS A 507 -3.83 1.36 7.78
CA HIS A 507 -3.28 0.30 6.95
C HIS A 507 -4.28 -0.16 5.88
N ASN A 508 -4.49 0.65 4.84
CA ASN A 508 -5.52 0.38 3.83
C ASN A 508 -5.11 0.83 2.41
N TRP A 509 -5.85 0.34 1.42
CA TRP A 509 -5.58 0.54 0.00
C TRP A 509 -5.71 2.00 -0.46
N GLN A 510 -6.60 2.79 0.13
CA GLN A 510 -6.75 4.19 -0.25
C GLN A 510 -5.56 5.03 0.25
N ASN A 511 -5.04 4.75 1.46
CA ASN A 511 -3.79 5.36 1.92
C ASN A 511 -2.65 5.09 0.93
N TRP A 512 -2.48 3.81 0.54
CA TRP A 512 -1.42 3.43 -0.39
C TRP A 512 -1.58 4.07 -1.78
N ARG A 513 -2.81 4.06 -2.32
CA ARG A 513 -3.16 4.75 -3.56
C ARG A 513 -2.82 6.23 -3.53
N ASP A 514 -3.23 6.93 -2.47
CA ASP A 514 -3.07 8.38 -2.35
C ASP A 514 -1.57 8.77 -2.29
N ARG A 515 -0.66 7.83 -1.95
CA ARG A 515 0.80 8.03 -1.96
C ARG A 515 1.49 7.63 -3.26
N LEU A 516 0.79 7.00 -4.21
CA LEU A 516 1.39 6.54 -5.47
C LEU A 516 1.99 7.69 -6.29
N ARG A 517 1.33 8.86 -6.33
CA ARG A 517 1.86 10.04 -7.04
C ARG A 517 3.22 10.45 -6.52
N GLU A 518 3.32 10.72 -5.22
CA GLU A 518 4.56 11.18 -4.59
C GLU A 518 5.66 10.12 -4.68
N GLY A 519 5.34 8.85 -4.43
CA GLY A 519 6.30 7.76 -4.52
C GLY A 519 6.81 7.53 -5.94
N LEU A 520 5.92 7.42 -6.93
CA LEU A 520 6.30 7.14 -8.31
C LEU A 520 7.02 8.34 -8.97
N SER A 521 6.59 9.57 -8.72
CA SER A 521 7.23 10.77 -9.28
C SER A 521 8.60 11.06 -8.66
N TRP A 522 8.81 10.75 -7.38
CA TRP A 522 10.14 10.88 -6.78
C TRP A 522 11.10 9.77 -7.25
N LEU A 523 10.59 8.54 -7.38
CA LEU A 523 11.39 7.43 -7.90
C LEU A 523 11.70 7.61 -9.38
N PHE A 524 10.69 7.96 -10.20
CA PHE A 524 10.77 8.14 -11.64
C PHE A 524 10.25 9.54 -12.02
N PRO A 525 11.06 10.60 -11.84
CA PRO A 525 10.62 11.94 -12.19
C PRO A 525 10.34 12.02 -13.69
N GLY A 526 9.13 12.47 -14.02
CA GLY A 526 8.72 12.69 -15.40
C GLY A 526 9.33 13.97 -15.99
N PRO A 527 9.16 14.18 -17.31
CA PRO A 527 9.69 15.35 -18.01
C PRO A 527 9.32 16.71 -17.38
N LEU A 528 8.16 16.80 -16.73
CA LEU A 528 7.69 18.03 -16.09
C LEU A 528 8.55 18.45 -14.88
N LEU A 529 9.13 17.47 -14.17
CA LEU A 529 9.92 17.73 -12.97
C LEU A 529 11.34 18.23 -13.28
N PHE A 530 11.81 18.11 -14.52
CA PHE A 530 13.08 18.71 -14.96
C PHE A 530 12.97 20.19 -15.29
N VAL A 531 11.78 20.80 -15.20
CA VAL A 531 11.54 22.22 -15.51
C VAL A 531 11.55 23.10 -14.24
N TYR A 532 11.53 22.49 -13.05
CA TYR A 532 11.36 23.20 -11.77
C TYR A 532 12.37 22.81 -10.66
N GLU A 533 13.40 22.01 -10.99
CA GLU A 533 14.63 21.87 -10.18
C GLU A 533 15.77 22.57 -10.89
#